data_AF-A0AA35WFR9-F1
#
_entry.id   AF-A0AA35WFR9-F1
#
_cell.length_a   1.000
_cell.length_b   1.000
_cell.length_c   1.000
_cell.angle_alpha   90.00
_cell.angle_beta   90.00
_cell.angle_gamma   90.00
#
_symmetry.space_group_name_H-M   'P 1'
#
loop_
_entity.id
_entity.type
_entity.pdbx_description
1 polymer ?
#
loop_
_entity_poly.entity_id
_entity_poly.type
_entity_poly.pdbx_seq_one_letter_code
_entity_poly.pdbx_strand_id
1 'polypeptide(L)'
;MPFLDGRAKEGLRFAAKTGADFVALSNVTRPEDIDQARDLMSDYGSDSFIISKIETEEAAVTNFDGILEVSDGIMVARGDLGVAMDAEWVPIMQEEMIEKCNLAGKPVITATQMLES
;
A
#
# COMPACT_ATOMS: atom_id res chain seq x y z
N MET A 1 -8.82 4.23 -14.13
CA MET A 1 -9.93 4.34 -13.15
C MET A 1 -9.47 5.31 -12.07
N PRO A 2 -10.32 6.16 -11.48
CA PRO A 2 -9.89 6.95 -10.32
C PRO A 2 -9.51 6.03 -9.17
N PHE A 3 -8.46 6.38 -8.41
CA PHE A 3 -8.01 5.60 -7.24
C PHE A 3 -9.13 5.46 -6.20
N LEU A 4 -9.75 6.58 -5.79
CA LEU A 4 -10.94 6.58 -4.93
C LEU A 4 -12.23 6.57 -5.75
N ASP A 5 -12.61 5.38 -6.23
CA ASP A 5 -13.95 5.15 -6.77
C ASP A 5 -15.02 5.07 -5.66
N GLY A 6 -16.29 4.87 -6.05
CA GLY A 6 -17.39 4.80 -5.09
C GLY A 6 -17.25 3.66 -4.08
N ARG A 7 -16.70 2.52 -4.50
CA ARG A 7 -16.53 1.32 -3.67
C ARG A 7 -15.38 1.49 -2.68
N ALA A 8 -14.26 2.07 -3.11
CA ALA A 8 -13.14 2.41 -2.24
C ALA A 8 -13.58 3.38 -1.14
N LYS A 9 -14.33 4.44 -1.51
CA LYS A 9 -14.87 5.40 -0.54
C LYS A 9 -15.81 4.74 0.47
N GLU A 10 -16.66 3.83 0.04
CA GLU A 10 -17.53 3.08 0.95
C GLU A 10 -16.73 2.18 1.92
N GLY A 11 -15.70 1.48 1.41
CA GLY A 11 -14.81 0.66 2.23
C GLY A 11 -14.06 1.47 3.28
N LEU A 12 -13.51 2.63 2.91
CA LEU A 12 -12.81 3.53 3.84
C LEU A 12 -13.74 4.08 4.90
N ARG A 13 -14.97 4.47 4.53
CA ARG A 13 -16.01 4.89 5.47
C ARG A 13 -16.39 3.80 6.45
N PHE A 14 -16.51 2.57 5.97
CA PHE A 14 -16.80 1.42 6.81
C PHE A 14 -15.67 1.20 7.81
N ALA A 15 -14.42 1.12 7.34
CA ALA A 15 -13.24 0.91 8.18
C ALA A 15 -13.13 1.99 9.29
N ALA A 16 -13.33 3.26 8.92
CA ALA A 16 -13.33 4.37 9.87
C ALA A 16 -14.41 4.22 10.95
N LYS A 17 -15.65 3.92 10.55
CA LYS A 17 -16.77 3.74 11.49
C LYS A 17 -16.62 2.53 12.39
N THR A 18 -15.95 1.47 11.93
CA THR A 18 -15.70 0.28 12.74
C THR A 18 -14.51 0.42 13.69
N GLY A 19 -13.73 1.52 13.57
CA GLY A 19 -12.52 1.70 14.36
C GLY A 19 -11.43 0.69 14.01
N ALA A 20 -11.25 0.41 12.72
CA ALA A 20 -10.21 -0.51 12.26
C ALA A 20 -8.81 0.02 12.64
N ASP A 21 -7.91 -0.85 13.10
CA ASP A 21 -6.54 -0.44 13.44
C ASP A 21 -5.71 -0.14 12.19
N PHE A 22 -5.90 -0.95 11.14
CA PHE A 22 -5.16 -0.86 9.87
C PHE A 22 -6.09 -0.89 8.66
N VAL A 23 -5.72 -0.14 7.62
CA VAL A 23 -6.35 -0.20 6.31
C VAL A 23 -5.29 -0.39 5.24
N ALA A 24 -5.41 -1.47 4.46
CA ALA A 24 -4.53 -1.73 3.33
C ALA A 24 -5.12 -1.16 2.03
N LEU A 25 -4.45 -0.18 1.44
CA LEU A 25 -4.86 0.44 0.18
C LEU A 25 -4.28 -0.36 -0.99
N SER A 26 -5.16 -0.84 -1.88
CA SER A 26 -4.78 -1.58 -3.09
C SER A 26 -4.58 -0.63 -4.27
N ASN A 27 -3.75 -1.02 -5.24
CA ASN A 27 -3.44 -0.28 -6.47
C ASN A 27 -2.95 1.16 -6.22
N VAL A 28 -2.16 1.37 -5.16
CA VAL A 28 -1.50 2.66 -4.92
C VAL A 28 -0.43 2.85 -5.98
N THR A 29 -0.44 3.98 -6.69
CA THR A 29 0.63 4.30 -7.66
C THR A 29 1.42 5.54 -7.33
N ARG A 30 0.89 6.44 -6.47
CA ARG A 30 1.54 7.72 -6.14
C ARG A 30 1.18 8.19 -4.72
N PRO A 31 1.96 9.11 -4.12
CA PRO A 31 1.72 9.60 -2.75
C PRO A 31 0.32 10.18 -2.55
N GLU A 32 -0.21 10.91 -3.54
CA GLU A 32 -1.49 11.60 -3.44
C GLU A 32 -2.68 10.65 -3.27
N ASP A 33 -2.53 9.38 -3.65
CA ASP A 33 -3.55 8.36 -3.44
C ASP A 33 -3.73 8.07 -1.94
N ILE A 34 -2.62 8.02 -1.18
CA ILE A 34 -2.61 7.84 0.27
C ILE A 34 -3.20 9.07 0.95
N ASP A 35 -2.78 10.26 0.55
CA ASP A 35 -3.27 11.53 1.14
C ASP A 35 -4.79 11.65 1.00
N GLN A 36 -5.32 11.37 -0.20
CA GLN A 36 -6.77 11.39 -0.42
C GLN A 36 -7.53 10.38 0.45
N ALA A 37 -6.96 9.19 0.66
CA ALA A 37 -7.57 8.19 1.54
C ALA A 37 -7.52 8.62 3.01
N ARG A 38 -6.40 9.20 3.44
CA ARG A 38 -6.20 9.73 4.80
C ARG A 38 -7.15 10.87 5.11
N ASP A 39 -7.29 11.83 4.20
CA ASP A 39 -8.24 12.94 4.33
C ASP A 39 -9.67 12.42 4.49
N LEU A 40 -10.08 11.49 3.61
CA LEU A 40 -11.40 10.89 3.68
C LEU A 40 -11.64 10.17 5.01
N MET A 41 -10.67 9.42 5.53
CA MET A 41 -10.82 8.72 6.81
C MET A 41 -10.84 9.68 8.00
N SER A 42 -10.04 10.74 7.94
CA SER A 42 -9.97 11.81 8.95
C SER A 42 -11.29 12.56 9.08
N ASP A 43 -12.03 12.76 7.97
CA ASP A 43 -13.38 13.33 7.98
C ASP A 43 -14.38 12.51 8.84
N TYR A 44 -14.09 11.22 9.07
CA TYR A 44 -14.88 10.33 9.93
C TYR A 44 -14.23 10.09 11.30
N GLY A 45 -13.18 10.84 11.65
CA GLY A 45 -12.48 10.76 12.94
C GLY A 45 -11.66 9.49 13.12
N SER A 46 -11.17 8.90 12.02
CA SER A 46 -10.36 7.69 12.06
C SER A 46 -8.87 8.01 11.93
N ASP A 47 -8.10 7.47 12.88
CA ASP A 47 -6.63 7.55 12.92
C ASP A 47 -5.99 6.20 12.54
N SER A 48 -6.67 5.39 11.72
CA SER A 48 -6.17 4.06 11.33
C SER A 48 -4.83 4.18 10.60
N PHE A 49 -3.96 3.20 10.82
CA PHE A 49 -2.70 3.09 10.09
C PHE A 49 -2.96 2.68 8.63
N ILE A 50 -2.42 3.44 7.69
CA ILE A 50 -2.53 3.15 6.26
C ILE A 50 -1.33 2.32 5.80
N ILE A 51 -1.62 1.12 5.28
CA ILE A 51 -0.64 0.24 4.66
C ILE A 51 -0.80 0.33 3.14
N SER A 52 0.19 0.86 2.44
CA SER A 52 0.15 0.93 0.97
C SER A 52 0.61 -0.40 0.36
N LYS A 53 -0.25 -1.02 -0.46
CA LYS A 53 0.12 -2.20 -1.22
C LYS A 53 0.83 -1.78 -2.49
N ILE A 54 2.07 -2.24 -2.63
CA ILE A 54 2.88 -2.04 -3.84
C ILE A 54 2.63 -3.22 -4.77
N GLU A 55 1.89 -2.94 -5.85
CA GLU A 55 1.34 -3.93 -6.78
C GLU A 55 1.76 -3.66 -8.24
N THR A 56 2.31 -2.48 -8.53
CA THR A 56 2.64 -2.05 -9.89
C THR A 56 4.12 -1.71 -10.02
N GLU A 57 4.66 -1.86 -11.23
CA GLU A 57 6.04 -1.45 -11.53
C GLU A 57 6.25 0.05 -11.26
N GLU A 58 5.29 0.91 -11.63
CA GLU A 58 5.35 2.35 -11.37
C GLU A 58 5.50 2.65 -9.88
N ALA A 59 4.69 2.00 -9.03
CA ALA A 59 4.75 2.19 -7.58
C ALA A 59 6.06 1.68 -6.98
N ALA A 60 6.56 0.54 -7.46
CA ALA A 60 7.75 -0.11 -6.92
C ALA A 60 9.05 0.59 -7.35
N VAL A 61 9.14 1.02 -8.61
CA VAL A 61 10.39 1.50 -9.21
C VAL A 61 10.47 3.03 -9.19
N THR A 62 9.38 3.72 -9.51
CA THR A 62 9.40 5.17 -9.73
C THR A 62 8.97 5.94 -8.49
N ASN A 63 7.88 5.54 -7.85
CA ASN A 63 7.20 6.35 -6.83
C ASN A 63 7.39 5.84 -5.39
N PHE A 64 8.15 4.75 -5.20
CA PHE A 64 8.22 4.06 -3.92
C PHE A 64 8.63 4.98 -2.76
N ASP A 65 9.66 5.81 -2.94
CA ASP A 65 10.16 6.65 -1.85
C ASP A 65 9.12 7.69 -1.39
N GLY A 66 8.38 8.28 -2.34
CA GLY A 66 7.30 9.20 -2.01
C GLY A 66 6.11 8.50 -1.37
N ILE A 67 5.75 7.30 -1.85
CA ILE A 67 4.69 6.49 -1.24
C ILE A 67 5.09 6.12 0.20
N LEU A 68 6.33 5.65 0.39
CA LEU A 68 6.88 5.31 1.70
C LEU A 68 6.83 6.50 2.65
N GLU A 69 7.13 7.72 2.18
CA GLU A 69 7.11 8.94 3.01
C GLU A 69 5.74 9.22 3.64
N VAL A 70 4.64 9.04 2.90
CA VAL A 70 3.27 9.37 3.36
C VAL A 70 2.48 8.17 3.93
N SER A 71 2.96 6.95 3.71
CA SER A 71 2.39 5.72 4.27
C SER A 71 2.76 5.50 5.73
N ASP A 72 1.91 4.82 6.49
CA ASP A 72 2.28 4.36 7.83
C ASP A 72 3.01 3.01 7.79
N GLY A 73 2.83 2.24 6.72
CA GLY A 73 3.58 1.03 6.42
C GLY A 73 3.39 0.58 4.97
N ILE A 74 4.15 -0.44 4.57
CA ILE A 74 4.15 -0.97 3.21
C ILE A 74 3.72 -2.44 3.20
N MET A 75 3.04 -2.87 2.15
CA MET A 75 2.85 -4.28 1.83
C MET A 75 3.43 -4.58 0.45
N VAL A 76 4.37 -5.54 0.39
CA VAL A 76 4.89 -6.07 -0.86
C VAL A 76 3.95 -7.16 -1.37
N ALA A 77 3.06 -6.79 -2.29
CA ALA A 77 2.01 -7.67 -2.83
C ALA A 77 2.56 -8.45 -4.04
N ARG A 78 3.37 -9.47 -3.77
CA ARG A 78 4.15 -10.20 -4.79
C ARG A 78 3.34 -10.80 -5.94
N GLY A 79 2.13 -11.30 -5.66
CA GLY A 79 1.26 -11.89 -6.67
C GLY A 79 0.86 -10.88 -7.75
N ASP A 80 0.37 -9.72 -7.33
CA ASP A 80 -0.01 -8.63 -8.25
C ASP A 80 1.22 -8.00 -8.90
N LEU A 81 2.29 -7.78 -8.11
CA LEU A 81 3.55 -7.21 -8.62
C LEU A 81 4.19 -8.11 -9.69
N GLY A 82 4.16 -9.43 -9.52
CA GLY A 82 4.66 -10.39 -10.52
C GLY A 82 3.79 -10.52 -11.77
N VAL A 83 2.59 -9.92 -11.78
CA VAL A 83 1.82 -9.72 -13.02
C VAL A 83 2.22 -8.40 -13.69
N ALA A 84 2.60 -7.40 -12.90
CA ALA A 84 2.94 -6.06 -13.39
C ALA A 84 4.38 -5.91 -13.90
N MET A 85 5.31 -6.76 -13.46
CA MET A 85 6.71 -6.81 -13.92
C MET A 85 7.17 -8.26 -14.07
N ASP A 86 8.32 -8.48 -14.73
CA ASP A 86 8.87 -9.83 -14.85
C ASP A 86 9.16 -10.42 -13.46
N ALA A 87 8.74 -11.66 -13.24
CA ALA A 87 8.73 -12.29 -11.92
C ALA A 87 10.13 -12.43 -11.31
N GLU A 88 11.18 -12.51 -12.13
CA GLU A 88 12.57 -12.52 -11.69
C GLU A 88 13.03 -11.21 -11.00
N TRP A 89 12.37 -10.09 -11.27
CA TRP A 89 12.68 -8.81 -10.62
C TRP A 89 11.98 -8.64 -9.27
N VAL A 90 10.89 -9.37 -9.03
CA VAL A 90 10.10 -9.25 -7.79
C VAL A 90 10.93 -9.52 -6.53
N PRO A 91 11.81 -10.55 -6.45
CA PRO A 91 12.67 -10.76 -5.28
C PRO A 91 13.62 -9.57 -5.01
N ILE A 92 14.19 -8.98 -6.06
CA ILE A 92 15.10 -7.84 -5.96
C ILE A 92 14.33 -6.64 -5.42
N MET A 93 13.17 -6.33 -6.02
CA MET A 93 12.34 -5.23 -5.56
C MET A 93 11.83 -5.43 -4.13
N GLN A 94 11.50 -6.66 -3.73
CA GLN A 94 11.12 -6.96 -2.37
C GLN A 94 12.23 -6.61 -1.38
N GLU A 95 13.47 -7.05 -1.63
CA GLU A 95 14.60 -6.78 -0.72
C GLU A 95 14.84 -5.27 -0.59
N GLU A 96 14.86 -4.54 -1.70
CA GLU A 96 15.04 -3.09 -1.70
C GLU A 96 13.94 -2.36 -0.94
N MET A 97 12.67 -2.71 -1.17
CA MET A 97 11.54 -2.10 -0.47
C MET A 97 11.59 -2.38 1.04
N ILE A 98 11.94 -3.61 1.44
CA ILE A 98 12.09 -3.97 2.86
C ILE A 98 13.22 -3.17 3.50
N GLU A 99 14.37 -3.06 2.84
CA GLU A 99 15.51 -2.28 3.34
C GLU A 99 15.13 -0.81 3.55
N LYS A 100 14.50 -0.19 2.55
CA LYS A 100 14.03 1.21 2.64
C LYS A 100 13.00 1.41 3.76
N CYS A 101 12.07 0.47 3.94
CA CYS A 101 11.12 0.51 5.06
C CYS A 101 11.84 0.46 6.41
N ASN A 102 12.82 -0.44 6.56
CA ASN A 102 13.62 -0.56 7.77
C ASN A 102 14.41 0.72 8.07
N LEU A 103 15.02 1.33 7.05
CA LEU A 103 15.74 2.60 7.18
C LEU A 103 14.82 3.76 7.60
N ALA A 104 13.59 3.78 7.09
CA ALA A 104 12.57 4.77 7.46
C ALA A 104 11.89 4.47 8.81
N GLY A 105 12.15 3.30 9.42
CA GLY A 105 11.48 2.87 10.66
C GLY A 105 9.99 2.56 10.47
N LYS A 106 9.57 2.20 9.24
CA LYS A 106 8.18 1.90 8.91
C LYS A 106 7.98 0.38 8.75
N PRO A 107 6.90 -0.19 9.30
CA PRO A 107 6.61 -1.62 9.15
C PRO A 107 6.39 -2.01 7.69
N VAL A 108 6.85 -3.21 7.33
CA VAL A 108 6.69 -3.79 6.01
C VAL A 108 6.13 -5.22 6.10
N ILE A 109 5.18 -5.55 5.24
CA ILE A 109 4.51 -6.85 5.18
C ILE A 109 4.82 -7.51 3.84
N THR A 110 5.47 -8.67 3.87
CA THR A 110 5.56 -9.54 2.69
C THR A 110 4.27 -10.33 2.55
N ALA A 111 3.58 -10.21 1.41
CA ALA A 111 2.26 -10.79 1.22
C ALA A 111 2.16 -11.69 -0.02
N THR A 112 1.09 -12.50 -0.06
CA THR A 112 0.68 -13.45 -1.11
C THR A 112 1.67 -14.59 -1.34
N GLN A 113 1.26 -15.74 -1.90
CA GLN A 113 2.15 -16.84 -2.33
C GLN A 113 3.21 -17.28 -1.30
N MET A 114 2.90 -17.19 0.00
CA MET A 114 3.86 -17.56 1.06
C MET A 114 3.91 -19.08 1.23
N LEU A 115 2.75 -19.73 1.15
CA LEU A 115 2.55 -21.16 1.43
C LEU A 115 1.57 -21.79 0.42
N GLU A 116 1.54 -21.27 -0.80
CA GLU A 116 0.70 -21.81 -1.88
C GLU A 116 1.39 -23.06 -2.45
N SER A 117 0.67 -24.19 -2.50
CA SER A 117 1.17 -25.53 -2.84
C SER A 117 0.47 -26.13 -4.05
#